data_AF-A0A7V9WNW4-F1
#
_entry.id   AF-A0A7V9WNW4-F1
#
_cell.length_a   1.000
_cell.length_b   1.000
_cell.length_c   1.000
_cell.angle_alpha   90.00
_cell.angle_beta   90.00
_cell.angle_gamma   90.00
#
_symmetry.space_group_name_H-M   'P 1'
#
loop_
_entity.id
_entity.type
_entity.pdbx_description
1 polymer ?
#
loop_
_entity_poly.entity_id
_entity_poly.type
_entity_poly.pdbx_seq_one_letter_code
_entity_poly.pdbx_strand_id
1 'polypeptide(L)'
;MIRTRLVTLLAIAVILALTLAACGGDEGAGSSEDATALLERSFKKTVTSGELDLSVEAALDGVEDLKGPLKLTLKGPYAQENPKAFPVLDWDVTAEGAGQSFKAGVIVTEDNAFVEYKGETYEVGTELFKQLKDQQESQQQSFSPQGLKALGINASTWLKNAKVEDGE
;
A
#
# COMPACT_ATOMS: atom_id res chain seq x y z
N MET A 1 -50.39 40.32 27.21
CA MET A 1 -49.97 38.90 27.16
C MET A 1 -49.59 38.39 25.75
N ILE A 2 -50.04 39.02 24.65
CA ILE A 2 -49.70 38.62 23.26
C ILE A 2 -48.29 39.07 22.85
N ARG A 3 -47.84 40.25 23.30
CA ARG A 3 -46.52 40.82 22.96
C ARG A 3 -45.34 40.05 23.55
N THR A 4 -45.49 39.46 24.74
CA THR A 4 -44.44 38.67 25.38
C THR A 4 -44.28 37.28 24.76
N ARG A 5 -45.35 36.71 24.18
CA ARG A 5 -45.29 35.41 23.48
C ARG A 5 -44.66 35.51 22.10
N LEU A 6 -44.81 36.65 21.42
CA LEU A 6 -44.19 36.90 20.13
C LEU A 6 -42.66 37.04 20.24
N VAL A 7 -42.18 37.64 21.33
CA VAL A 7 -40.74 37.81 21.60
C VAL A 7 -40.07 36.47 21.97
N THR A 8 -40.77 35.58 22.69
CA THR A 8 -40.25 34.25 23.02
C THR A 8 -40.20 33.33 21.79
N LEU A 9 -41.19 33.40 20.90
CA LEU A 9 -41.18 32.65 19.63
C LEU A 9 -40.07 33.13 18.68
N LEU A 10 -39.81 34.44 18.62
CA LEU A 10 -38.72 34.99 17.80
C LEU A 10 -37.33 34.59 18.34
N ALA A 11 -37.16 34.54 19.68
CA ALA A 11 -35.91 34.13 20.31
C ALA A 11 -35.60 32.64 20.07
N ILE A 12 -36.62 31.76 20.11
CA ILE A 12 -36.46 30.33 19.82
C ILE A 12 -36.15 30.08 18.33
N ALA A 13 -36.77 30.86 17.43
CA ALA A 13 -36.50 30.76 15.99
C ALA A 13 -35.07 31.17 15.62
N VAL A 14 -34.52 32.18 16.30
CA VAL A 14 -33.11 32.59 16.13
C VAL A 14 -32.16 31.51 16.65
N ILE A 15 -32.43 30.91 17.80
CA ILE A 15 -31.59 29.83 18.37
C ILE A 15 -31.63 28.57 17.48
N LEU A 16 -32.78 28.21 16.90
CA LEU A 16 -32.85 27.10 15.94
C LEU A 16 -32.04 27.41 14.67
N ALA A 17 -32.13 28.62 14.12
CA ALA A 17 -31.36 29.00 12.92
C ALA A 17 -29.83 28.95 13.15
N LEU A 18 -29.37 29.22 14.37
CA LEU A 18 -27.95 29.11 14.76
C LEU A 18 -27.47 27.65 14.90
N THR A 19 -28.36 26.66 15.04
CA THR A 19 -27.98 25.23 15.08
C THR A 19 -27.93 24.57 13.70
N LEU A 20 -28.62 25.13 12.70
CA LEU A 20 -28.54 24.66 11.31
C LEU A 20 -27.32 25.20 10.55
N ALA A 21 -26.68 26.27 11.05
CA ALA A 21 -25.42 26.78 10.48
C ALA A 21 -24.18 25.95 10.88
N ALA A 22 -24.32 25.00 11.79
CA ALA A 22 -23.25 24.08 12.20
C ALA A 22 -23.33 22.71 11.49
N CYS A 23 -24.30 22.52 10.60
CA CYS A 23 -24.43 21.32 9.77
C CYS A 23 -24.63 21.75 8.30
N GLY A 24 -23.72 22.58 7.83
CA GLY A 24 -23.72 23.18 6.49
C GLY A 24 -22.68 24.29 6.34
N GLY A 25 -21.65 24.25 7.20
CA GLY A 25 -20.51 25.15 7.16
C GLY A 25 -19.47 24.59 6.21
N ASP A 26 -19.19 25.37 5.18
CA ASP A 26 -17.98 25.37 4.35
C ASP A 26 -16.72 25.40 5.25
N GLU A 27 -16.34 24.24 5.81
CA GLU A 27 -15.21 24.11 6.74
C GLU A 27 -14.45 22.81 6.44
N GLY A 28 -13.21 22.94 5.97
CA GLY A 28 -12.23 21.86 6.07
C GLY A 28 -11.82 21.21 4.76
N ALA A 29 -11.37 21.98 3.77
CA ALA A 29 -10.36 21.42 2.85
C ALA A 29 -9.14 21.03 3.71
N GLY A 30 -9.05 19.76 4.09
CA GLY A 30 -8.00 19.26 4.97
C GLY A 30 -6.64 19.68 4.44
N SER A 31 -5.84 20.29 5.31
CA SER A 31 -4.54 20.87 4.95
C SER A 31 -3.58 19.77 4.46
N SER A 32 -2.54 20.18 3.75
CA SER A 32 -1.43 19.28 3.39
C SER A 32 -0.81 18.59 4.61
N GLU A 33 -0.79 19.26 5.77
CA GLU A 33 -0.36 18.68 7.04
C GLU A 33 -1.27 17.53 7.49
N ASP A 34 -2.59 17.67 7.37
CA ASP A 34 -3.56 16.64 7.76
C ASP A 34 -3.44 15.39 6.88
N ALA A 35 -3.25 15.60 5.57
CA ALA A 35 -3.04 14.51 4.62
C ALA A 35 -1.72 13.76 4.89
N THR A 36 -0.66 14.51 5.22
CA THR A 36 0.65 13.92 5.57
C THR A 36 0.55 13.12 6.88
N ALA A 37 -0.10 13.68 7.90
CA ALA A 37 -0.31 13.00 9.18
C ALA A 37 -1.18 11.73 9.03
N LEU A 38 -2.18 11.74 8.15
CA LEU A 38 -2.98 10.57 7.80
C LEU A 38 -2.11 9.48 7.15
N LEU A 39 -1.29 9.83 6.17
CA LEU A 39 -0.37 8.90 5.52
C LEU A 39 0.61 8.30 6.53
N GLU A 40 1.27 9.12 7.35
CA GLU A 40 2.19 8.64 8.39
C GLU A 40 1.50 7.69 9.36
N ARG A 41 0.27 8.00 9.78
CA ARG A 41 -0.51 7.13 10.67
C ARG A 41 -0.84 5.80 9.99
N SER A 42 -1.18 5.81 8.71
CA SER A 42 -1.48 4.60 7.94
C SER A 42 -0.24 3.73 7.77
N PHE A 43 0.92 4.31 7.43
CA PHE A 43 2.17 3.56 7.27
C PHE A 43 2.77 3.05 8.59
N LYS A 44 2.35 3.57 9.75
CA LYS A 44 2.72 3.02 11.06
C LYS A 44 1.98 1.73 11.41
N LYS A 45 0.88 1.42 10.71
CA LYS A 45 0.16 0.16 10.93
C LYS A 45 0.87 -0.97 10.18
N THR A 46 1.17 -2.03 10.90
CA THR A 46 1.67 -3.27 10.28
C THR A 46 0.53 -4.01 9.61
N VAL A 47 0.77 -4.44 8.36
CA VAL A 47 -0.10 -5.39 7.66
C VAL A 47 0.57 -6.76 7.76
N THR A 48 -0.05 -7.69 8.49
CA THR A 48 0.48 -9.04 8.72
C THR A 48 -0.01 -10.06 7.70
N SER A 49 -1.05 -9.76 6.94
CA SER A 49 -1.58 -10.64 5.90
C SER A 49 -2.41 -9.87 4.90
N GLY A 50 -2.54 -10.38 3.68
CA GLY A 50 -3.44 -9.84 2.68
C GLY A 50 -3.22 -10.46 1.30
N GLU A 51 -4.00 -9.99 0.34
CA GLU A 51 -3.80 -10.25 -1.09
C GLU A 51 -2.89 -9.17 -1.66
N LEU A 52 -1.75 -9.57 -2.23
CA LEU A 52 -0.87 -8.68 -2.98
C LEU A 52 -1.28 -8.69 -4.45
N ASP A 53 -1.43 -7.52 -5.06
CA ASP A 53 -1.50 -7.35 -6.51
C ASP A 53 -0.56 -6.19 -6.87
N LEU A 54 0.68 -6.54 -7.24
CA LEU A 54 1.73 -5.59 -7.60
C LEU A 54 2.01 -5.68 -9.09
N SER A 55 1.94 -4.56 -9.78
CA SER A 55 2.37 -4.42 -11.17
C SER A 55 3.41 -3.31 -11.28
N VAL A 56 4.58 -3.64 -11.80
CA VAL A 56 5.68 -2.70 -12.06
C VAL A 56 5.93 -2.70 -13.56
N GLU A 57 5.93 -1.50 -14.15
CA GLU A 57 6.27 -1.30 -15.56
C GLU A 57 7.44 -0.33 -15.66
N ALA A 58 8.46 -0.70 -16.43
CA ALA A 58 9.64 0.11 -16.67
C ALA A 58 9.86 0.28 -18.17
N ALA A 59 9.73 1.51 -18.65
CA ALA A 59 10.18 1.90 -19.99
C ALA A 59 11.66 2.29 -19.89
N LEU A 60 12.53 1.53 -20.57
CA LEU A 60 13.96 1.80 -20.62
C LEU A 60 14.32 2.39 -21.98
N ASP A 61 14.54 3.70 -22.02
CA ASP A 61 15.01 4.39 -23.22
C ASP A 61 16.53 4.20 -23.38
N GLY A 62 16.99 3.91 -24.61
CA GLY A 62 18.42 3.87 -24.94
C GLY A 62 19.10 2.48 -24.87
N VAL A 63 18.35 1.40 -24.65
CA VAL A 63 18.87 0.02 -24.78
C VAL A 63 18.44 -0.53 -26.13
N GLU A 64 19.34 -0.57 -27.12
CA GLU A 64 19.03 -0.89 -28.53
C GLU A 64 18.33 -2.27 -28.72
N ASP A 65 18.64 -3.24 -27.86
CA ASP A 65 18.11 -4.60 -27.92
C ASP A 65 16.77 -4.78 -27.17
N LEU A 66 16.38 -3.82 -26.34
CA LEU A 66 15.20 -3.95 -25.49
C LEU A 66 14.00 -3.26 -26.15
N LYS A 67 13.15 -4.05 -26.81
CA LYS A 67 11.94 -3.54 -27.46
C LYS A 67 10.75 -3.52 -26.49
N GLY A 68 10.29 -2.32 -26.16
CA GLY A 68 9.09 -2.09 -25.35
C GLY A 68 9.35 -2.12 -23.84
N PRO A 69 8.31 -1.80 -23.03
CA PRO A 69 8.44 -1.77 -21.59
C PRO A 69 8.67 -3.17 -21.01
N LEU A 70 9.42 -3.24 -19.92
CA LEU A 70 9.49 -4.41 -19.05
C LEU A 70 8.34 -4.34 -18.07
N LYS A 71 7.57 -5.41 -17.96
CA LYS A 71 6.47 -5.52 -17.02
C LYS A 71 6.69 -6.70 -16.08
N LEU A 72 6.57 -6.45 -14.79
CA LEU A 72 6.60 -7.46 -13.73
C LEU A 72 5.28 -7.39 -12.97
N THR A 73 4.62 -8.54 -12.80
CA THR A 73 3.40 -8.67 -12.02
C THR A 73 3.60 -9.74 -10.96
N LEU A 74 3.25 -9.44 -9.71
CA LEU A 74 3.24 -10.36 -8.58
C LEU A 74 1.83 -10.37 -7.99
N LYS A 75 1.20 -11.54 -7.87
CA LYS A 75 -0.16 -11.67 -7.33
C LYS A 75 -0.28 -12.82 -6.36
N GLY A 76 -1.01 -12.62 -5.28
CA GLY A 76 -1.47 -13.70 -4.41
C GLY A 76 -1.36 -13.39 -2.92
N PRO A 77 -1.80 -14.32 -2.07
CA PRO A 77 -1.84 -14.14 -0.64
C PRO A 77 -0.45 -14.13 -0.01
N TYR A 78 -0.34 -13.44 1.13
CA TYR A 78 0.76 -13.59 2.05
C TYR A 78 0.28 -13.48 3.49
N ALA A 79 1.04 -14.06 4.41
CA ALA A 79 0.90 -13.87 5.85
C ALA A 79 2.26 -13.92 6.54
N GLN A 80 2.39 -13.18 7.64
CA GLN A 80 3.56 -13.14 8.51
C GLN A 80 3.09 -13.01 9.96
N GLU A 81 3.73 -13.72 10.89
CA GLU A 81 3.37 -13.65 12.30
C GLU A 81 3.67 -12.26 12.90
N ASN A 82 4.75 -11.64 12.43
CA ASN A 82 5.21 -10.33 12.87
C ASN A 82 6.07 -9.68 11.76
N PRO A 83 6.33 -8.35 11.80
CA PRO A 83 7.06 -7.65 10.73
C PRO A 83 8.49 -8.13 10.42
N LYS A 84 9.05 -9.01 11.26
CA LYS A 84 10.42 -9.52 11.12
C LYS A 84 10.45 -10.97 10.64
N ALA A 85 9.34 -11.69 10.75
CA ALA A 85 9.25 -13.08 10.35
C ALA A 85 9.27 -13.18 8.83
N PHE A 86 9.90 -14.24 8.32
CA PHE A 86 9.79 -14.55 6.91
C PHE A 86 8.33 -14.91 6.56
N PRO A 87 7.74 -14.31 5.52
CA PRO A 87 6.33 -14.53 5.22
C PRO A 87 6.08 -15.91 4.61
N VAL A 88 4.95 -16.52 4.97
CA VAL A 88 4.34 -17.58 4.15
C VAL A 88 3.54 -16.92 3.02
N LEU A 89 3.65 -17.45 1.82
CA LEU A 89 3.02 -16.85 0.64
C LEU A 89 2.80 -17.87 -0.47
N ASP A 90 1.91 -17.52 -1.38
CA ASP A 90 1.67 -18.24 -2.63
C ASP A 90 1.45 -17.21 -3.72
N TRP A 91 2.48 -16.97 -4.53
CA TRP A 91 2.49 -15.88 -5.51
C TRP A 91 2.66 -16.36 -6.94
N ASP A 92 1.79 -15.88 -7.81
CA ASP A 92 1.97 -15.88 -9.25
C ASP A 92 2.89 -14.74 -9.68
N VAL A 93 3.94 -15.09 -10.43
CA VAL A 93 4.91 -14.17 -10.99
C VAL A 93 4.79 -14.17 -12.51
N THR A 94 4.51 -13.02 -13.10
CA THR A 94 4.53 -12.82 -14.55
C THR A 94 5.55 -11.75 -14.91
N ALA A 95 6.46 -12.08 -15.83
CA ALA A 95 7.40 -11.13 -16.41
C ALA A 95 7.18 -11.05 -17.93
N GLU A 96 7.05 -9.85 -18.47
CA GLU A 96 6.86 -9.58 -19.89
C GLU A 96 7.91 -8.57 -20.38
N GLY A 97 8.48 -8.79 -21.56
CA GLY A 97 9.47 -7.90 -22.12
C GLY A 97 10.04 -8.43 -23.44
N ALA A 98 10.44 -7.53 -24.34
CA ALA A 98 11.05 -7.89 -25.63
C ALA A 98 10.24 -8.92 -26.46
N GLY A 99 8.91 -8.91 -26.33
CA GLY A 99 8.00 -9.85 -27.02
C GLY A 99 7.92 -11.25 -26.39
N GLN A 100 8.53 -11.46 -25.23
CA GLN A 100 8.46 -12.71 -24.47
C GLN A 100 7.62 -12.52 -23.20
N SER A 101 6.96 -13.60 -22.78
CA SER A 101 6.24 -13.67 -21.51
C SER A 101 6.67 -14.92 -20.76
N PHE A 102 6.99 -14.74 -19.48
CA PHE A 102 7.39 -15.78 -18.55
C PHE A 102 6.41 -15.80 -17.38
N LYS A 103 5.99 -17.01 -16.99
CA LYS A 103 5.14 -17.24 -15.83
C LYS A 103 5.75 -18.30 -14.93
N ALA A 104 5.74 -18.04 -13.63
CA ALA A 104 6.14 -18.97 -12.59
C ALA A 104 5.30 -18.72 -11.33
N GLY A 105 5.23 -19.72 -10.45
CA GLY A 105 4.70 -19.60 -9.10
C GLY A 105 5.82 -19.65 -8.07
N VAL A 106 5.63 -18.98 -6.94
CA VAL A 106 6.51 -19.07 -5.78
C VAL A 106 5.65 -19.36 -4.56
N ILE A 107 5.89 -20.50 -3.93
CA ILE A 107 5.18 -20.91 -2.71
C ILE A 107 6.19 -20.96 -1.58
N VAL A 108 5.90 -20.30 -0.47
CA VAL A 108 6.72 -20.34 0.75
C VAL A 108 5.87 -20.83 1.90
N THR A 109 6.37 -21.88 2.56
CA THR A 109 5.83 -22.41 3.80
C THR A 109 6.70 -21.95 4.98
N GLU A 110 6.36 -22.36 6.20
CA GLU A 110 7.12 -21.99 7.39
C GLU A 110 8.57 -22.51 7.36
N ASP A 111 8.81 -23.60 6.64
CA ASP A 111 10.01 -24.43 6.66
C ASP A 111 10.64 -24.68 5.29
N ASN A 112 9.99 -24.26 4.19
CA ASN A 112 10.50 -24.50 2.84
C ASN A 112 9.99 -23.47 1.82
N ALA A 113 10.55 -23.55 0.60
CA ALA A 113 10.06 -22.82 -0.55
C ALA A 113 10.00 -23.72 -1.79
N PHE A 114 9.10 -23.38 -2.69
CA PHE A 114 8.84 -24.08 -3.94
C PHE A 114 8.72 -23.08 -5.08
N VAL A 115 9.15 -23.50 -6.25
CA VAL A 115 8.98 -22.76 -7.50
C VAL A 115 8.13 -23.60 -8.44
N GLU A 116 7.01 -23.06 -8.88
CA GLU A 116 6.23 -23.64 -9.95
C GLU A 116 6.70 -23.10 -11.29
N TYR A 117 7.05 -23.99 -12.21
CA TYR A 117 7.42 -23.63 -13.57
C TYR A 117 6.78 -24.61 -14.55
N LYS A 118 6.03 -24.07 -15.54
CA LYS A 118 5.32 -24.85 -16.55
C LYS A 118 4.39 -25.93 -15.97
N GLY A 119 3.79 -25.66 -14.81
CA GLY A 119 2.87 -26.57 -14.12
C GLY A 119 3.56 -27.69 -13.33
N GLU A 120 4.89 -27.65 -13.19
CA GLU A 120 5.63 -28.52 -12.28
C GLU A 120 6.18 -27.72 -11.10
N THR A 121 6.00 -28.25 -9.90
CA THR A 121 6.48 -27.65 -8.66
C THR A 121 7.81 -28.26 -8.25
N TYR A 122 8.83 -27.43 -8.08
CA TYR A 122 10.17 -27.82 -7.68
C TYR A 122 10.47 -27.29 -6.28
N GLU A 123 10.98 -28.15 -5.41
CA GLU A 123 11.44 -27.76 -4.09
C GLU A 123 12.77 -27.01 -4.19
N VAL A 124 12.88 -25.85 -3.53
CA VAL A 124 14.13 -25.09 -3.45
C VAL A 124 15.15 -25.81 -2.55
N GLY A 125 14.65 -26.49 -1.52
CA GLY A 125 15.41 -27.27 -0.57
C GLY A 125 15.46 -26.61 0.81
N THR A 126 15.12 -27.40 1.84
CA THR A 126 14.99 -26.94 3.23
C THR A 126 16.26 -26.30 3.80
N GLU A 127 17.45 -26.82 3.46
CA GLU A 127 18.73 -26.27 3.92
C GLU A 127 18.98 -24.85 3.38
N LEU A 128 18.77 -24.68 2.07
CA LEU A 128 18.93 -23.38 1.40
C LEU A 128 17.88 -22.38 1.90
N PHE A 129 16.64 -22.83 2.06
CA PHE A 129 15.57 -22.01 2.60
C PHE A 129 15.86 -21.56 4.04
N LYS A 130 16.30 -22.48 4.90
CA LYS A 130 16.69 -22.17 6.28
C LYS A 130 17.78 -21.10 6.34
N GLN A 131 18.82 -21.23 5.51
CA GLN A 131 19.89 -20.23 5.44
C GLN A 131 19.38 -18.86 5.01
N LEU A 132 18.49 -18.82 4.01
CA LEU A 132 17.88 -17.56 3.54
C LEU A 132 17.00 -16.92 4.63
N LYS A 133 16.19 -17.73 5.30
CA LYS A 133 15.32 -17.31 6.40
C LYS A 133 16.14 -16.73 7.55
N ASP A 134 17.16 -17.45 8.02
CA ASP A 134 18.05 -16.98 9.10
C ASP A 134 18.78 -15.68 8.72
N GLN A 135 19.21 -15.55 7.45
CA GLN A 135 19.83 -14.31 6.95
C GLN A 135 18.83 -13.14 6.93
N GLN A 136 17.60 -13.34 6.49
CA GLN A 136 16.60 -12.27 6.46
C GLN A 136 16.19 -11.88 7.87
N GLU A 137 15.89 -12.83 8.75
CA GLU A 137 15.44 -12.54 10.11
C GLU A 137 16.54 -11.85 10.95
N SER A 138 17.82 -12.13 10.64
CA SER A 138 18.96 -11.44 11.25
C SER A 138 19.22 -10.05 10.65
N GLN A 139 18.89 -9.83 9.37
CA GLN A 139 18.97 -8.52 8.73
C GLN A 139 17.67 -7.75 8.96
N GLN A 140 17.74 -6.66 9.74
CA GLN A 140 16.62 -5.75 10.00
C GLN A 140 16.12 -4.98 8.75
N GLN A 141 16.43 -5.44 7.53
CA GLN A 141 16.02 -4.81 6.29
C GLN A 141 14.57 -5.17 5.97
N SER A 142 13.65 -4.53 6.69
CA SER A 142 12.36 -4.22 6.08
C SER A 142 12.62 -3.39 4.81
N PHE A 143 11.85 -3.60 3.75
CA PHE A 143 11.82 -2.72 2.58
C PHE A 143 11.52 -1.30 3.08
N SER A 144 12.56 -0.51 3.28
CA SER A 144 12.49 0.78 3.93
C SER A 144 12.63 1.88 2.88
N PRO A 145 12.07 3.07 3.12
CA PRO A 145 12.29 4.24 2.25
C PRO A 145 13.79 4.52 2.01
N GLN A 146 14.66 4.12 2.93
CA GLN A 146 16.11 4.18 2.81
C GLN A 146 16.65 3.25 1.71
N GLY A 147 16.08 2.05 1.56
CA GLY A 147 16.41 1.12 0.47
C GLY A 147 15.98 1.64 -0.90
N LEU A 148 14.79 2.26 -0.98
CA LEU A 148 14.34 2.91 -2.22
C LEU A 148 15.22 4.12 -2.60
N LYS A 149 15.61 4.94 -1.62
CA LYS A 149 16.55 6.04 -1.84
C LYS A 149 17.91 5.57 -2.36
N ALA A 150 18.39 4.41 -1.91
CA ALA A 150 19.62 3.80 -2.43
C ALA A 150 19.51 3.41 -3.90
N LEU A 151 18.30 3.10 -4.38
CA LEU A 151 17.98 2.86 -5.79
C LEU A 151 17.66 4.16 -6.57
N GLY A 152 17.87 5.34 -5.96
CA GLY A 152 17.53 6.64 -6.55
C GLY A 152 16.02 6.95 -6.54
N ILE A 153 15.20 6.12 -5.89
CA ILE A 153 13.75 6.26 -5.83
C ILE A 153 13.37 7.04 -4.58
N ASN A 154 12.79 8.23 -4.77
CA ASN A 154 12.30 9.08 -3.68
C ASN A 154 10.76 9.11 -3.65
N ALA A 155 10.15 8.04 -3.13
CA ALA A 155 8.70 7.86 -3.15
C ALA A 155 7.92 9.01 -2.48
N SER A 156 8.51 9.68 -1.48
CA SER A 156 7.90 10.83 -0.81
C SER A 156 7.68 12.03 -1.75
N THR A 157 8.43 12.13 -2.85
CA THR A 157 8.26 13.22 -3.84
C THR A 157 7.17 12.94 -4.87
N TRP A 158 6.64 11.71 -4.92
CA TRP A 158 5.57 11.34 -5.84
C TRP A 158 4.21 11.90 -5.42
N LEU A 159 4.02 12.10 -4.11
CA LEU A 159 2.82 12.69 -3.54
C LEU A 159 2.86 14.21 -3.72
N LYS A 160 2.15 14.70 -4.74
CA LYS A 160 1.96 16.13 -4.98
C LYS A 160 0.54 16.53 -4.59
N ASN A 161 0.41 17.65 -3.87
CA ASN A 161 -0.89 18.25 -3.51
C ASN A 161 -1.82 17.29 -2.74
N ALA A 162 -1.28 16.53 -1.78
CA ALA A 162 -2.09 15.67 -0.94
C ALA A 162 -3.08 16.51 -0.11
N LYS A 163 -4.36 16.13 -0.14
CA LYS A 163 -5.46 16.77 0.58
C LYS A 163 -6.36 15.67 1.14
N VAL A 164 -7.00 15.93 2.28
CA VAL A 164 -8.04 15.05 2.80
C VAL A 164 -9.36 15.49 2.17
N GLU A 165 -10.07 14.56 1.53
CA GLU A 165 -11.46 14.77 1.11
C GLU A 165 -12.37 14.15 2.17
N ASP A 166 -13.36 14.92 2.65
CA ASP A 166 -14.38 14.39 3.54
C ASP A 166 -15.21 13.36 2.76
N GLY A 167 -15.07 12.10 3.14
CA GLY A 167 -15.90 11.02 2.60
C GLY A 167 -17.33 11.11 3.16
N GLU A 168 -18.31 10.88 2.30
CA GLU A 168 -19.74 10.71 2.63
C GLU A 168 -20.01 9.76 3.82
#